data_AF-A0A523Y506-F1
#
_entry.id   AF-A0A523Y506-F1
#
_cell.length_a   1.000
_cell.length_b   1.000
_cell.length_c   1.000
_cell.angle_alpha   90.00
_cell.angle_beta   90.00
_cell.angle_gamma   90.00
#
_symmetry.space_group_name_H-M   'P 1'
#
loop_
_entity.id
_entity.type
_entity.pdbx_description
1 polymer ?
#
loop_
_entity_poly.entity_id
_entity_poly.type
_entity_poly.pdbx_seq_one_letter_code
_entity_poly.pdbx_strand_id
1 'polypeptide(L)'
;DPTGTIPHALIIVMGDTATATLAFDKHMPPEVARIALVDTFKDEPEDSIIVAQAMEGRLQGVRLDTPAERGGVTADLVKETRARLDLAGFKEVRIFVSGGIDPERIKYFIEKRAPVDAFGVGSYISGAKPIDFTADLHEVEGKPIAKRGRIPGITPNPRLKRVM
;
A
#
# COMPACT_ATOMS: atom_id res chain seq x y z
N ASP A 1 -0.65 12.40 -10.32
CA ASP A 1 -0.56 11.36 -11.36
C ASP A 1 -0.72 9.97 -10.75
N PRO A 2 -1.19 8.97 -11.53
CA PRO A 2 -1.27 7.58 -11.07
C PRO A 2 0.12 7.03 -10.70
N THR A 3 0.17 6.15 -9.69
CA THR A 3 1.41 5.54 -9.18
C THR A 3 1.33 4.02 -9.23
N GLY A 4 2.47 3.35 -9.44
CA GLY A 4 2.55 1.89 -9.48
C GLY A 4 3.99 1.39 -9.37
N THR A 5 4.16 0.07 -9.24
CA THR A 5 5.46 -0.61 -9.18
C THR A 5 5.56 -1.69 -10.25
N ILE A 6 6.67 -2.41 -10.31
CA ILE A 6 6.87 -3.54 -11.22
C ILE A 6 5.88 -4.67 -10.85
N PRO A 7 5.11 -5.24 -11.81
CA PRO A 7 4.21 -6.35 -11.54
C PRO A 7 4.89 -7.72 -11.69
N HIS A 8 4.38 -8.76 -11.00
CA HIS A 8 4.85 -10.15 -11.15
C HIS A 8 4.85 -10.62 -12.60
N ALA A 9 3.85 -10.22 -13.39
CA ALA A 9 3.75 -10.62 -14.79
C ALA A 9 4.99 -10.25 -15.61
N LEU A 10 5.59 -9.08 -15.37
CA LEU A 10 6.83 -8.70 -16.06
C LEU A 10 7.98 -9.61 -15.64
N ILE A 11 8.12 -9.87 -14.34
CA ILE A 11 9.18 -10.73 -13.80
C ILE A 11 9.05 -12.16 -14.33
N ILE A 12 7.84 -12.70 -14.38
CA ILE A 12 7.55 -14.03 -14.90
C ILE A 12 7.94 -14.14 -16.38
N VAL A 13 7.53 -13.16 -17.21
CA VAL A 13 7.86 -13.15 -18.64
C VAL A 13 9.37 -13.07 -18.88
N MET A 14 10.08 -12.30 -18.05
CA MET A 14 11.54 -12.13 -18.17
C MET A 14 12.34 -13.24 -17.48
N GLY A 15 11.69 -14.06 -16.64
CA GLY A 15 12.29 -15.21 -15.94
C GLY A 15 13.21 -14.87 -14.76
N ASP A 16 13.43 -13.59 -14.46
CA ASP A 16 14.32 -13.14 -13.38
C ASP A 16 13.99 -11.71 -12.92
N THR A 17 14.01 -11.48 -11.60
CA THR A 17 13.63 -10.22 -10.97
C THR A 17 14.59 -9.09 -11.31
N ALA A 18 15.91 -9.33 -11.29
CA ALA A 18 16.91 -8.32 -11.60
C ALA A 18 16.84 -7.91 -13.08
N THR A 19 16.71 -8.89 -13.97
CA THR A 19 16.56 -8.68 -15.41
C THR A 19 15.30 -7.86 -15.73
N ALA A 20 14.17 -8.20 -15.10
CA ALA A 20 12.93 -7.43 -15.24
C ALA A 20 13.07 -6.00 -14.71
N THR A 21 13.74 -5.81 -13.58
CA THR A 21 13.94 -4.49 -12.96
C THR A 21 14.86 -3.61 -13.81
N LEU A 22 15.93 -4.17 -14.37
CA LEU A 22 16.81 -3.47 -15.30
C LEU A 22 16.10 -3.09 -16.60
N ALA A 23 15.25 -3.97 -17.13
CA ALA A 23 14.42 -3.65 -18.29
C ALA A 23 13.41 -2.54 -17.98
N PHE A 24 12.76 -2.60 -16.82
CA PHE A 24 11.85 -1.55 -16.36
C PHE A 24 12.58 -0.20 -16.24
N ASP A 25 13.77 -0.20 -15.63
CA ASP A 25 14.58 1.01 -15.48
C ASP A 25 14.97 1.62 -16.83
N LYS A 26 15.32 0.80 -17.81
CA LYS A 26 15.69 1.25 -19.16
C LYS A 26 14.55 1.93 -19.90
N HIS A 27 13.31 1.48 -19.69
CA HIS A 27 12.17 1.86 -20.52
C HIS A 27 11.21 2.87 -19.86
N MET A 28 11.18 2.95 -18.54
CA MET A 28 10.26 3.84 -17.83
C MET A 28 10.83 5.25 -17.65
N PRO A 29 10.00 6.30 -17.67
CA PRO A 29 10.44 7.66 -17.37
C PRO A 29 11.13 7.76 -16.00
N PRO A 30 12.16 8.60 -15.81
CA PRO A 30 12.96 8.67 -14.58
C PRO A 30 12.16 9.08 -13.34
N GLU A 31 11.04 9.77 -13.50
CA GLU A 31 10.12 10.16 -12.44
C GLU A 31 9.32 8.98 -11.84
N VAL A 32 9.23 7.85 -12.56
CA VAL A 32 8.54 6.65 -12.08
C VAL A 32 9.44 5.88 -11.14
N ALA A 33 8.92 5.52 -9.96
CA ALA A 33 9.75 4.91 -8.95
C ALA A 33 10.23 3.49 -9.33
N ARG A 34 11.52 3.19 -9.11
CA ARG A 34 12.12 1.86 -9.28
C ARG A 34 11.91 1.07 -7.98
N ILE A 35 10.73 0.44 -7.89
CA ILE A 35 10.36 -0.44 -6.78
C ILE A 35 10.19 -1.86 -7.32
N ALA A 36 11.11 -2.75 -6.95
CA ALA A 36 11.14 -4.13 -7.43
C ALA A 36 10.25 -5.04 -6.58
N LEU A 37 9.60 -6.01 -7.20
CA LEU A 37 8.77 -7.01 -6.52
C LEU A 37 9.60 -8.29 -6.32
N VAL A 38 9.88 -8.66 -5.08
CA VAL A 38 10.99 -9.57 -4.72
C VAL A 38 10.56 -10.95 -4.24
N ASP A 39 9.28 -11.28 -4.39
CA ASP A 39 8.63 -12.51 -3.91
C ASP A 39 8.15 -13.41 -5.05
N THR A 40 8.70 -13.24 -6.27
CA THR A 40 8.26 -14.00 -7.44
C THR A 40 8.89 -15.39 -7.52
N PHE A 41 10.21 -15.50 -7.34
CA PHE A 41 10.95 -16.76 -7.55
C PHE A 41 11.80 -17.20 -6.36
N LYS A 42 12.48 -16.26 -5.71
CA LYS A 42 13.41 -16.53 -4.60
C LYS A 42 12.81 -16.07 -3.27
N ASP A 43 13.52 -16.38 -2.19
CA ASP A 43 13.31 -15.80 -0.87
C ASP A 43 13.50 -14.28 -0.93
N GLU A 44 12.59 -13.52 -0.32
CA GLU A 44 12.50 -12.08 -0.51
C GLU A 44 13.76 -11.32 -0.07
N PRO A 45 14.38 -11.63 1.08
CA PRO A 45 15.66 -11.02 1.43
C PRO A 45 16.80 -11.34 0.46
N GLU A 46 16.83 -12.55 -0.11
CA GLU A 46 17.83 -12.93 -1.12
C GLU A 46 17.63 -12.14 -2.42
N ASP A 47 16.41 -12.15 -2.96
CA ASP A 47 16.10 -11.47 -4.22
C ASP A 47 16.25 -9.95 -4.09
N SER A 48 15.97 -9.40 -2.90
CA SER A 48 16.20 -7.99 -2.56
C SER A 48 17.66 -7.57 -2.70
N ILE A 49 18.61 -8.40 -2.26
CA ILE A 49 20.04 -8.10 -2.42
C ILE A 49 20.43 -8.19 -3.89
N ILE A 50 19.99 -9.25 -4.59
CA ILE A 50 20.33 -9.48 -6.00
C ILE A 50 19.88 -8.30 -6.86
N VAL A 51 18.64 -7.83 -6.69
CA VAL A 51 18.12 -6.69 -7.44
C VAL A 51 18.79 -5.38 -7.06
N ALA A 52 19.09 -5.17 -5.77
CA ALA A 52 19.80 -3.97 -5.32
C ALA A 52 21.21 -3.86 -5.92
N GLN A 53 21.94 -4.99 -5.98
CA GLN A 53 23.24 -5.07 -6.63
C GLN A 53 23.15 -4.77 -8.13
N ALA A 54 22.21 -5.40 -8.84
CA ALA A 54 22.03 -5.20 -10.27
C ALA A 54 21.66 -3.74 -10.63
N MET A 55 20.95 -3.05 -9.74
CA MET A 55 20.49 -1.69 -9.98
C MET A 55 21.54 -0.61 -9.68
N GLU A 56 22.67 -0.95 -9.04
CA GLU A 56 23.81 -0.05 -8.83
C GLU A 56 23.40 1.33 -8.24
N GLY A 57 22.58 1.31 -7.18
CA GLY A 57 22.12 2.53 -6.49
C GLY A 57 20.93 3.25 -7.14
N ARG A 58 20.40 2.75 -8.27
CA ARG A 58 19.16 3.27 -8.89
C ARG A 58 17.89 2.72 -8.26
N LEU A 59 17.97 1.65 -7.47
CA LEU A 59 16.82 1.04 -6.82
C LEU A 59 16.32 1.91 -5.66
N GLN A 60 15.06 2.32 -5.70
CA GLN A 60 14.47 3.13 -4.63
C GLN A 60 13.82 2.30 -3.54
N GLY A 61 13.38 1.07 -3.87
CA GLY A 61 12.81 0.17 -2.89
C GLY A 61 12.52 -1.23 -3.40
N VAL A 62 12.16 -2.10 -2.49
CA VAL A 62 11.61 -3.44 -2.73
C VAL A 62 10.18 -3.50 -2.20
N ARG A 63 9.32 -4.27 -2.86
CA ARG A 63 7.95 -4.54 -2.44
C ARG A 63 7.82 -6.01 -2.07
N LEU A 64 7.35 -6.26 -0.85
CA LEU A 64 7.00 -7.58 -0.35
C LEU A 64 5.49 -7.77 -0.50
N ASP A 65 5.08 -8.79 -1.25
CA ASP A 65 3.67 -9.14 -1.51
C ASP A 65 3.39 -10.62 -1.24
N THR A 66 4.19 -11.21 -0.34
CA THR A 66 4.30 -12.65 -0.09
C THR A 66 2.92 -13.32 0.01
N PRO A 67 2.65 -14.38 -0.74
CA PRO A 67 1.34 -15.05 -0.72
C PRO A 67 1.07 -15.75 0.62
N ALA A 68 -0.22 -15.94 0.94
CA ALA A 68 -0.65 -16.52 2.21
C ALA A 68 -0.18 -17.96 2.40
N GLU A 69 -0.06 -18.72 1.31
CA GLU A 69 0.48 -20.09 1.26
C GLU A 69 1.95 -20.16 1.70
N ARG A 70 2.65 -19.01 1.67
CA ARG A 70 4.03 -18.85 2.16
C ARG A 70 4.10 -18.15 3.51
N GLY A 71 2.96 -17.95 4.17
CA GLY A 71 2.85 -17.31 5.48
C GLY A 71 2.57 -15.81 5.45
N GLY A 72 2.51 -15.21 4.25
CA GLY A 72 2.33 -13.77 4.08
C GLY A 72 3.52 -12.94 4.55
N VAL A 73 3.46 -11.62 4.32
CA VAL A 73 4.50 -10.71 4.81
C VAL A 73 4.42 -10.61 6.34
N THR A 74 5.49 -10.98 7.04
CA THR A 74 5.59 -10.91 8.51
C THR A 74 6.54 -9.78 8.96
N ALA A 75 6.41 -9.35 10.22
CA ALA A 75 7.32 -8.34 10.77
C ALA A 75 8.78 -8.81 10.81
N ASP A 76 9.00 -10.11 11.01
CA ASP A 76 10.34 -10.69 11.06
C ASP A 76 10.96 -10.80 9.67
N LEU A 77 10.17 -11.14 8.64
CA LEU A 77 10.60 -11.09 7.24
C LEU A 77 11.05 -9.69 6.83
N VAL A 78 10.29 -8.66 7.20
CA VAL A 78 10.65 -7.25 6.93
C VAL A 78 11.97 -6.89 7.62
N LYS A 79 12.15 -7.27 8.88
CA LYS A 79 13.39 -7.00 9.64
C LYS A 79 14.59 -7.74 9.05
N GLU A 80 14.41 -9.00 8.64
CA GLU A 80 15.44 -9.77 7.98
C GLU A 80 15.85 -9.14 6.65
N THR A 81 14.87 -8.76 5.82
CA THR A 81 15.09 -8.06 4.56
C THR A 81 15.88 -6.77 4.78
N ARG A 82 15.48 -5.96 5.77
CA ARG A 82 16.20 -4.74 6.14
C ARG A 82 17.64 -5.03 6.57
N ALA A 83 17.83 -5.96 7.49
CA ALA A 83 19.15 -6.30 8.01
C ALA A 83 20.10 -6.79 6.91
N ARG A 84 19.59 -7.62 5.99
CA ARG A 84 20.36 -8.14 4.85
C ARG A 84 20.72 -7.06 3.83
N LEU A 85 19.78 -6.17 3.50
CA LEU A 85 20.07 -5.00 2.66
C LEU A 85 21.11 -4.09 3.30
N ASP A 86 21.00 -3.82 4.61
CA ASP A 86 21.93 -2.95 5.33
C ASP A 86 23.34 -3.54 5.41
N LEU A 87 23.46 -4.85 5.64
CA LEU A 87 24.74 -5.56 5.62
C LEU A 87 25.38 -5.56 4.23
N ALA A 88 24.56 -5.62 3.18
CA ALA A 88 25.01 -5.50 1.79
C ALA A 88 25.30 -4.05 1.35
N GLY A 89 25.07 -3.05 2.23
CA GLY A 89 25.37 -1.65 1.98
C GLY A 89 24.24 -0.81 1.39
N PHE A 90 23.04 -1.38 1.19
CA PHE A 90 21.90 -0.74 0.53
C PHE A 90 20.89 -0.13 1.52
N LYS A 91 21.37 0.78 2.38
CA LYS A 91 20.59 1.35 3.50
C LYS A 91 19.47 2.28 3.04
N GLU A 92 19.61 2.84 1.85
CA GLU A 92 18.68 3.76 1.20
C GLU A 92 17.50 3.09 0.50
N VAL A 93 17.61 1.78 0.20
CA VAL A 93 16.55 1.00 -0.46
C VAL A 93 15.39 0.85 0.50
N ARG A 94 14.22 1.41 0.19
CA ARG A 94 13.03 1.37 1.06
C ARG A 94 12.29 0.02 0.97
N ILE A 95 11.52 -0.33 2.00
CA ILE A 95 10.69 -1.54 2.05
C ILE A 95 9.22 -1.16 1.99
N PHE A 96 8.56 -1.61 0.93
CA PHE A 96 7.13 -1.50 0.69
C PHE A 96 6.47 -2.83 1.03
N VAL A 97 5.31 -2.79 1.68
CA VAL A 97 4.54 -3.99 2.00
C VAL A 97 3.14 -3.88 1.40
N SER A 98 2.71 -4.90 0.66
CA SER A 98 1.35 -5.04 0.14
C SER A 98 0.77 -6.41 0.48
N GLY A 99 -0.42 -6.71 -0.05
CA GLY A 99 -1.07 -8.00 0.17
C GLY A 99 -1.89 -8.04 1.45
N GLY A 100 -3.22 -7.88 1.31
CA GLY A 100 -4.16 -8.02 2.43
C GLY A 100 -3.97 -7.03 3.58
N ILE A 101 -3.42 -5.84 3.31
CA ILE A 101 -3.16 -4.83 4.35
C ILE A 101 -4.46 -4.16 4.81
N ASP A 102 -4.64 -4.10 6.13
CA ASP A 102 -5.71 -3.45 6.88
C ASP A 102 -5.12 -2.70 8.11
N PRO A 103 -5.92 -1.94 8.88
CA PRO A 103 -5.44 -1.22 10.07
C PRO A 103 -4.80 -2.13 11.11
N GLU A 104 -5.30 -3.34 11.29
CA GLU A 104 -4.78 -4.34 12.24
C GLU A 104 -3.38 -4.79 11.85
N ARG A 105 -3.14 -5.08 10.56
CA ARG A 105 -1.81 -5.42 10.02
C ARG A 105 -0.86 -4.24 10.10
N ILE A 106 -1.29 -3.03 9.76
CA ILE A 106 -0.46 -1.82 9.90
C ILE A 106 -0.03 -1.65 11.37
N LYS A 107 -0.98 -1.77 12.31
CA LYS A 107 -0.69 -1.72 13.75
C LYS A 107 0.29 -2.81 14.17
N TYR A 108 0.12 -4.04 13.68
CA TYR A 108 1.05 -5.14 13.93
C TYR A 108 2.49 -4.81 13.51
N PHE A 109 2.72 -4.28 12.31
CA PHE A 109 4.07 -3.89 11.86
C PHE A 109 4.66 -2.77 12.72
N ILE A 110 3.87 -1.76 13.08
CA ILE A 110 4.29 -0.64 13.94
C ILE A 110 4.68 -1.13 15.34
N GLU A 111 3.83 -1.93 15.99
CA GLU A 111 4.07 -2.45 17.34
C GLU A 111 5.29 -3.37 17.39
N LYS A 112 5.51 -4.14 16.33
CA LYS A 112 6.70 -4.99 16.18
C LYS A 112 7.95 -4.22 15.77
N ARG A 113 7.85 -2.90 15.52
CA ARG A 113 8.95 -2.04 15.05
C ARG A 113 9.58 -2.60 13.77
N ALA A 114 8.76 -3.12 12.86
CA ALA A 114 9.22 -3.55 11.55
C ALA A 114 9.52 -2.32 10.68
N PRO A 115 10.69 -2.24 10.03
CA PRO A 115 11.08 -1.12 9.18
C PRO A 115 10.34 -1.14 7.84
N VAL A 116 9.06 -0.75 7.85
CA VAL A 116 8.24 -0.57 6.64
C VAL A 116 8.16 0.92 6.31
N ASP A 117 8.47 1.27 5.07
CA ASP A 117 8.45 2.66 4.58
C ASP A 117 7.10 3.04 3.97
N ALA A 118 6.36 2.07 3.42
CA ALA A 118 5.07 2.31 2.78
C ALA A 118 4.19 1.06 2.73
N PHE A 119 2.87 1.28 2.75
CA PHE A 119 1.86 0.23 2.66
C PHE A 119 1.02 0.37 1.38
N GLY A 120 0.89 -0.72 0.64
CA GLY A 120 -0.09 -0.87 -0.44
C GLY A 120 -1.39 -1.43 0.10
N VAL A 121 -2.44 -0.59 0.17
CA VAL A 121 -3.77 -0.97 0.68
C VAL A 121 -4.76 -1.02 -0.47
N GLY A 122 -5.31 -2.21 -0.75
CA GLY A 122 -6.28 -2.43 -1.82
C GLY A 122 -7.68 -2.68 -1.31
N SER A 123 -8.05 -3.96 -1.23
CA SER A 123 -9.42 -4.43 -0.95
C SER A 123 -10.05 -3.87 0.32
N TYR A 124 -9.26 -3.58 1.36
CA TYR A 124 -9.77 -2.96 2.58
C TYR A 124 -10.43 -1.60 2.33
N ILE A 125 -9.85 -0.78 1.44
CA ILE A 125 -10.39 0.55 1.09
C ILE A 125 -11.43 0.41 -0.02
N SER A 126 -11.08 -0.23 -1.12
CA SER A 126 -11.94 -0.27 -2.32
C SER A 126 -13.20 -1.13 -2.12
N GLY A 127 -13.14 -2.09 -1.21
CA GLY A 127 -14.27 -2.96 -0.83
C GLY A 127 -15.03 -2.48 0.40
N ALA A 128 -14.78 -1.26 0.89
CA ALA A 128 -15.46 -0.73 2.05
C ALA A 128 -16.99 -0.72 1.83
N LYS A 129 -17.73 -1.20 2.83
CA LYS A 129 -19.20 -1.19 2.76
C LYS A 129 -19.69 0.25 2.64
N PRO A 130 -20.61 0.55 1.70
CA PRO A 130 -21.23 1.86 1.64
C PRO A 130 -21.87 2.22 2.99
N ILE A 131 -21.79 3.49 3.36
CA ILE A 131 -22.55 4.01 4.49
C ILE A 131 -23.94 4.33 3.96
N ASP A 132 -24.94 3.57 4.40
CA ASP A 132 -26.33 3.86 4.07
C ASP A 132 -26.75 5.18 4.73
N PHE A 133 -27.04 6.18 3.91
CA PHE A 133 -27.56 7.46 4.37
C PHE A 133 -28.83 7.83 3.61
N THR A 134 -29.76 8.49 4.30
CA THR A 134 -30.98 9.04 3.70
C THR A 134 -30.98 10.55 3.86
N ALA A 135 -31.31 11.29 2.81
CA ALA A 135 -31.62 12.70 2.89
C ALA A 135 -33.12 12.86 3.10
N ASP A 136 -33.52 13.50 4.19
CA ASP A 136 -34.92 13.72 4.55
C ASP A 136 -35.18 15.21 4.79
N LEU A 137 -36.38 15.69 4.46
CA LEU A 137 -36.81 17.04 4.85
C LEU A 137 -37.12 17.08 6.34
N HIS A 138 -36.56 18.07 7.02
CA HIS A 138 -36.78 18.34 8.45
C HIS A 138 -37.43 19.72 8.69
N GLU A 139 -37.50 20.57 7.67
CA GLU A 139 -38.11 21.89 7.72
C GLU A 139 -38.65 22.28 6.34
N VAL A 140 -39.82 22.92 6.30
CA VAL A 140 -40.41 23.52 5.10
C VAL A 140 -40.86 24.93 5.44
N GLU A 141 -40.34 25.93 4.73
CA GLU A 141 -40.67 27.35 4.95
C GLU A 141 -40.53 27.80 6.42
N GLY A 142 -39.46 27.37 7.12
CA GLY A 142 -39.23 27.70 8.53
C GLY A 142 -40.10 26.93 9.52
N LYS A 143 -40.97 26.02 9.07
CA LYS A 143 -41.81 25.18 9.93
C LYS A 143 -41.15 23.81 10.13
N PRO A 144 -40.82 23.42 11.38
CA PRO A 144 -40.31 22.09 11.67
C PRO A 144 -41.31 21.00 11.27
N ILE A 145 -40.95 20.17 10.29
CA ILE A 145 -41.77 19.03 9.83
C ILE A 145 -40.87 17.91 9.29
N ALA A 146 -41.17 16.65 9.63
CA ALA A 146 -40.44 15.49 9.12
C ALA A 146 -41.34 14.26 9.01
N LYS A 147 -40.89 13.23 8.27
CA LYS A 147 -41.55 11.92 8.23
C LYS A 147 -41.42 11.17 9.56
N ARG A 148 -42.25 10.13 9.75
CA ARG A 148 -42.15 9.22 10.91
C ARG A 148 -40.73 8.64 11.06
N GLY A 149 -40.24 8.61 12.30
CA GLY A 149 -38.87 8.14 12.61
C GLY A 149 -37.76 9.17 12.40
N ARG A 150 -38.11 10.45 12.19
CA ARG A 150 -37.17 11.58 12.14
C ARG A 150 -37.61 12.66 13.12
N ILE A 151 -36.64 13.44 13.61
CA ILE A 151 -36.88 14.58 14.51
C ILE A 151 -37.07 15.83 13.64
N PRO A 152 -38.27 16.47 13.65
CA PRO A 152 -38.49 17.72 12.93
C PRO A 152 -37.61 18.87 13.42
N GLY A 153 -37.25 19.77 12.51
CA GLY A 153 -36.47 20.98 12.79
C GLY A 153 -34.98 20.85 12.45
N ILE A 154 -34.33 22.02 12.38
CA ILE A 154 -32.88 22.11 12.16
C ILE A 154 -32.15 21.41 13.30
N THR A 155 -31.32 20.42 12.98
CA THR A 155 -30.41 19.81 13.96
C THR A 155 -29.14 20.66 14.03
N PRO A 156 -28.88 21.38 15.15
CA PRO A 156 -27.69 22.20 15.27
C PRO A 156 -26.47 21.30 15.28
N ASN A 157 -25.56 21.50 14.32
CA ASN A 157 -24.27 20.83 14.33
C ASN A 157 -23.20 21.88 14.05
N PRO A 158 -22.36 22.24 15.05
CA PRO A 158 -21.36 23.29 14.92
C PRO A 158 -20.27 22.96 13.89
N ARG A 159 -20.19 21.70 13.44
CA ARG A 159 -19.27 21.26 12.38
C ARG A 159 -19.88 21.36 10.98
N LEU A 160 -21.19 21.57 10.85
CA LEU A 160 -21.82 21.80 9.53
C LEU A 160 -21.46 23.20 9.03
N LYS A 161 -20.96 23.25 7.80
CA LYS A 161 -20.76 24.48 7.05
C LYS A 161 -21.67 24.42 5.84
N ARG A 162 -22.25 25.56 5.47
CA ARG A 162 -22.96 25.69 4.20
C ARG A 162 -21.94 25.50 3.07
N VAL A 163 -22.10 24.44 2.30
CA VAL A 163 -21.34 24.22 1.06
C VAL A 163 -22.19 24.79 -0.07
N MET A 164 -21.65 25.77 -0.79
CA MET A 164 -22.24 26.36 -2.00
C MET A 164 -21.40 25.98 -3.20
#